data_AF-A0A392RDD5-F1
#
_entry.id   AF-A0A392RDD5-F1
#
_cell.length_a   1.000
_cell.length_b   1.000
_cell.length_c   1.000
_cell.angle_alpha   90.00
_cell.angle_beta   90.00
_cell.angle_gamma   90.00
#
_symmetry.space_group_name_H-M   'P 1'
#
loop_
_entity.id
_entity.type
_entity.pdbx_description
1 polymer ?
#
loop_
_entity_poly.entity_id
_entity_poly.type
_entity_poly.pdbx_seq_one_letter_code
_entity_poly.pdbx_strand_id
1 'polypeptide(L)' 'TTLDHKPLKMLSGSCYLPHPAKVATGGEDAHFICADEQVIGVADGVGGWANVGVDAGLFARELMQLQSKQFMQLQSYS' A
#
# COMPACT_ATOMS: atom_id res chain seq x y z
N THR A 1 -7.43 -37.20 13.94
CA THR A 1 -8.30 -36.01 13.97
C THR A 1 -7.90 -35.14 12.80
N THR A 2 -8.62 -35.22 11.68
CA THR A 2 -8.42 -34.30 10.55
C THR A 2 -8.98 -32.96 10.99
N LEU A 3 -8.11 -32.02 11.38
CA LEU A 3 -8.54 -30.65 11.57
C LEU A 3 -8.86 -30.13 10.17
N ASP A 4 -10.15 -29.97 9.86
CA ASP A 4 -10.59 -29.20 8.70
C ASP A 4 -10.07 -27.77 8.89
N HIS A 5 -8.89 -27.50 8.32
CA HIS A 5 -8.25 -26.19 8.39
C HIS A 5 -9.04 -25.22 7.53
N LYS A 6 -10.06 -24.62 8.12
CA LYS A 6 -10.79 -23.50 7.53
C LYS A 6 -9.79 -22.34 7.38
N PRO A 7 -9.53 -21.83 6.17
CA PRO A 7 -8.57 -20.76 5.98
C PRO A 7 -9.04 -19.49 6.70
N LEU A 8 -8.10 -18.77 7.30
CA LEU A 8 -8.37 -17.45 7.87
C LEU A 8 -8.63 -16.45 6.74
N LYS A 9 -9.61 -15.56 6.94
CA LYS A 9 -9.90 -14.45 6.03
C LYS A 9 -9.47 -13.13 6.66
N MET A 10 -8.60 -12.42 5.97
CA MET A 10 -8.16 -11.07 6.26
C MET A 10 -9.21 -10.08 5.78
N LEU A 11 -9.70 -9.25 6.71
CA LEU A 11 -10.56 -8.10 6.42
C LEU A 11 -9.72 -6.84 6.70
N SER A 12 -9.31 -6.17 5.63
CA SER A 12 -8.34 -5.07 5.71
C SER A 12 -8.98 -3.72 5.38
N GLY A 13 -8.46 -2.68 6.03
CA GLY A 13 -8.78 -1.29 5.77
C GLY A 13 -7.58 -0.41 6.11
N SER A 14 -7.65 0.86 5.73
CA SER A 14 -6.51 1.79 5.84
C SER A 14 -6.98 3.21 6.13
N CYS A 15 -6.11 4.01 6.73
CA CYS A 15 -6.34 5.41 7.04
C CYS A 15 -5.00 6.15 6.99
N TYR A 16 -5.00 7.39 6.51
CA TYR A 16 -3.81 8.25 6.49
C TYR A 16 -3.99 9.41 7.45
N LEU A 17 -3.02 9.61 8.33
CA LEU A 17 -2.97 10.73 9.28
C LEU A 17 -1.64 11.48 9.09
N PRO A 18 -1.48 12.23 7.97
CA PRO A 18 -0.21 12.86 7.64
C PRO A 18 0.16 13.94 8.65
N HIS A 19 1.47 14.16 8.80
CA HIS A 19 1.99 15.31 9.55
C HIS A 19 1.38 16.62 9.00
N PRO A 20 1.00 17.61 9.84
CA PRO A 20 0.32 18.83 9.38
C PRO A 20 1.01 19.55 8.21
N ALA A 21 2.34 19.61 8.23
CA ALA A 21 3.14 20.22 7.16
C ALA A 21 3.06 19.49 5.80
N LYS A 22 2.59 18.24 5.79
CA LYS A 22 2.54 17.35 4.62
C LYS A 22 1.10 17.06 4.18
N VAL A 23 0.10 17.65 4.82
CA VAL A 23 -1.32 17.48 4.46
C VAL A 23 -1.58 17.93 3.02
N ALA A 24 -0.96 19.05 2.61
CA ALA A 24 -1.14 19.62 1.28
C ALA A 24 -0.62 18.69 0.16
N THR A 25 0.36 17.83 0.44
CA THR A 25 0.89 16.83 -0.51
C THR A 25 0.21 15.46 -0.36
N GLY A 26 -0.72 15.32 0.59
CA GLY A 26 -1.37 14.05 0.92
C GLY A 26 -0.53 13.11 1.78
N GLY A 27 0.62 13.57 2.32
CA GLY A 27 1.56 12.74 3.05
C GLY A 27 2.56 12.00 2.17
N GLU A 28 3.45 11.27 2.82
CA GLU A 28 4.53 10.51 2.18
C GLU A 28 4.28 8.99 2.17
N ASP A 29 3.27 8.55 2.92
CA ASP A 29 2.91 7.14 3.02
C ASP A 29 1.95 6.72 1.91
N ALA A 30 2.01 5.45 1.53
CA ALA A 30 1.07 4.82 0.61
C ALA A 30 0.78 3.38 1.03
N HIS A 31 -0.39 2.85 0.66
CA HIS A 31 -0.74 1.44 0.82
C HIS A 31 -1.44 0.89 -0.43
N PHE A 32 -1.48 -0.45 -0.53
CA PHE A 32 -2.47 -1.16 -1.33
C PHE A 32 -3.08 -2.32 -0.52
N ILE A 33 -4.30 -2.70 -0.89
CA ILE A 33 -5.00 -3.87 -0.34
C ILE A 33 -5.46 -4.72 -1.52
N CYS A 34 -5.07 -6.00 -1.55
CA CYS A 34 -5.57 -7.00 -2.48
C CYS A 34 -6.36 -8.05 -1.69
N ALA A 35 -7.68 -7.91 -1.71
CA ALA A 35 -8.57 -8.78 -0.95
C ALA A 35 -8.56 -10.22 -1.49
N ASP A 36 -8.42 -10.42 -2.80
CA ASP A 36 -8.44 -11.76 -3.40
C ASP A 36 -7.20 -12.57 -2.99
N GLU A 37 -6.02 -11.96 -3.09
CA GLU A 37 -4.75 -12.58 -2.70
C GLU A 37 -4.46 -12.55 -1.21
N GLN A 38 -5.31 -11.89 -0.41
CA GLN A 38 -5.10 -11.71 1.03
C GLN A 38 -3.76 -11.01 1.34
N VAL A 39 -3.41 -9.99 0.54
CA VAL A 39 -2.14 -9.24 0.66
C VAL A 39 -2.41 -7.76 0.95
N ILE A 40 -1.59 -7.19 1.83
CA ILE A 40 -1.49 -5.75 2.03
C ILE A 40 -0.04 -5.32 1.78
N GLY A 41 0.15 -4.12 1.25
CA GLY A 41 1.46 -3.50 1.14
C GLY A 41 1.42 -2.06 1.63
N VAL A 42 2.52 -1.61 2.22
CA VAL A 42 2.71 -0.24 2.71
C VAL A 42 4.09 0.25 2.28
N ALA A 43 4.19 1.52 1.91
CA ALA A 43 5.43 2.22 1.65
C ALA A 43 5.46 3.56 2.39
N ASP A 44 6.62 3.91 2.94
CA ASP A 44 6.91 5.17 3.61
C ASP A 44 7.88 5.97 2.74
N GLY A 45 7.47 7.16 2.33
CA GLY A 45 8.30 8.08 1.56
C GLY A 45 9.37 8.73 2.44
N VAL A 46 10.63 8.69 2.01
CA VAL A 46 11.74 9.28 2.77
C VAL A 46 11.65 10.81 2.81
N GLY A 47 11.12 11.38 3.89
CA GLY A 47 10.85 12.83 3.97
C GLY A 47 12.06 13.77 3.86
N GLY A 48 13.29 13.27 3.95
CA GLY A 48 14.50 14.05 3.66
C GLY A 48 14.55 14.62 2.24
N TRP A 49 13.83 14.01 1.29
CA TRP A 49 13.71 14.48 -0.09
C TRP A 49 13.02 15.85 -0.21
N ALA A 50 12.22 16.25 0.80
CA ALA A 50 11.62 17.57 0.84
C ALA A 50 12.67 18.70 0.85
N ASN A 51 13.87 18.45 1.41
CA ASN A 51 14.96 19.43 1.47
C ASN A 51 15.52 19.80 0.09
N VAL A 52 15.27 18.97 -0.92
CA VAL A 52 15.66 19.21 -2.32
C VAL A 52 14.44 19.42 -3.23
N GLY A 53 13.26 19.70 -2.63
CA GLY A 53 12.03 20.00 -3.35
C GLY A 53 11.34 18.79 -3.99
N VAL A 54 11.66 17.57 -3.56
CA VAL A 54 11.07 16.33 -4.08
C VAL A 54 9.99 15.82 -3.13
N ASP A 55 8.79 15.55 -3.67
CA ASP A 55 7.70 14.88 -2.93
C ASP A 55 7.94 13.37 -2.88
N ALA A 56 8.41 12.89 -1.73
CA ALA A 56 8.68 11.46 -1.51
C ALA A 56 7.42 10.59 -1.58
N GLY A 57 6.24 11.17 -1.35
CA GLY A 57 4.97 10.49 -1.46
C GLY A 57 4.64 10.05 -2.88
N LEU A 58 5.17 10.74 -3.91
CA LEU A 58 4.96 10.34 -5.30
C LEU A 58 5.55 8.95 -5.56
N PHE A 59 6.77 8.71 -5.09
CA PHE A 59 7.43 7.42 -5.23
C PHE A 59 6.69 6.33 -4.45
N ALA A 60 6.31 6.59 -3.19
CA ALA A 60 5.56 5.63 -2.39
C ALA A 60 4.23 5.23 -3.05
N ARG A 61 3.47 6.22 -3.55
CA ARG A 61 2.19 5.99 -4.24
C ARG A 61 2.37 5.21 -5.55
N GLU A 62 3.36 5.58 -6.37
CA GLU A 62 3.64 4.88 -7.62
C GLU A 62 4.06 3.42 -7.37
N LEU A 63 4.93 3.19 -6.38
CA LEU A 63 5.34 1.85 -5.98
C LEU A 63 4.12 0.99 -5.58
N MET A 64 3.24 1.50 -4.71
CA MET A 64 2.05 0.75 -4.29
C MET A 64 1.06 0.50 -5.43
N GLN A 65 0.90 1.45 -6.36
CA GLN A 65 0.08 1.25 -7.56
C GLN A 65 0.63 0.16 -8.48
N LEU A 66 1.95 0.13 -8.69
CA LEU A 66 2.60 -0.90 -9.51
C LEU A 66 2.49 -2.29 -8.87
N GLN A 67 2.70 -2.39 -7.56
CA GLN A 67 2.52 -3.65 -6.83
C GLN A 67 1.07 -4.14 -6.93
N SER A 68 0.09 -3.26 -6.67
CA SER A 68 -1.33 -3.61 -6.80
C SER A 68 -1.67 -4.13 -8.20
N LYS A 69 -1.18 -3.46 -9.25
CA LYS A 69 -1.37 -3.92 -10.65
C LYS A 69 -0.74 -5.28 -10.90
N GLN A 70 0.47 -5.52 -10.40
CA GLN A 70 1.14 -6.82 -10.56
C GLN A 70 0.31 -7.96 -9.95
N PHE A 71 -0.22 -7.77 -8.74
CA PHE A 71 -1.08 -8.76 -8.09
C PHE A 71 -2.41 -8.97 -8.84
N MET A 72 -3.03 -7.90 -9.36
CA MET A 72 -4.25 -8.03 -10.17
C MET A 72 -4.00 -8.68 -11.53
N GLN A 73 -2.85 -8.43 -12.17
CA GLN A 73 -2.55 -8.98 -13.49
C GLN A 73 -2.27 -10.50 -13.42
N LEU A 74 -1.74 -11.00 -12.30
CA LEU A 74 -1.63 -12.44 -12.05
C LEU A 74 -3.00 -13.14 -12.01
N GLN A 75 -4.07 -12.45 -11.60
CA GLN A 75 -5.44 -13.01 -11.60
C GLN A 75 -6.03 -13.14 -13.01
N SER A 76 -5.68 -12.23 -13.93
CA SER A 76 -6.18 -12.28 -15.32
C SER A 76 -5.57 -13.43 -16.15
N TYR A 77 -4.52 -14.09 -15.64
CA TYR A 77 -3.87 -15.24 -16.26
C TYR A 77 -4.21 -16.58 -15.58
N SER A 78 -5.03 -16.54 -14.52
CA SER A 78 -5.58 -17.70 -13.80
C SER A 78 -7.01 -18.01 -14.26
#